data_AF-A0A7L0G062-F1
#
_entry.id   AF-A0A7L0G062-F1
#
_cell.length_a   1.000
_cell.length_b   1.000
_cell.length_c   1.000
_cell.angle_alpha   90.00
_cell.angle_beta   90.00
_cell.angle_gamma   90.00
#
_symmetry.space_group_name_H-M   'P 1'
#
loop_
_entity.id
_entity.type
_entity.pdbx_description
1 polymer ?
#
loop_
_entity_poly.entity_id
_entity_poly.type
_entity_poly.pdbx_seq_one_letter_code
_entity_poly.pdbx_strand_id
1 'polypeptide(L)'
;AAPQPRFPARVLGAHTRQRIYGCGLLEDGGTRGFYQIAYDRKDFIELDMETMTFTAVDMETKAKTMWEENRAEAQQLKRYLENTCTEALRKYVSYGRAVLERKEPPTVRVSGKEADGILTLSCRAY
;
A
#
# COMPACT_ATOMS: atom_id res chain seq x y z
N ALA A 1 -6.78 -38.38 22.92
CA ALA A 1 -6.11 -37.19 22.36
C ALA A 1 -7.12 -36.04 22.41
N ALA A 2 -6.80 -34.93 23.06
CA ALA A 2 -7.69 -33.76 23.09
C ALA A 2 -7.72 -33.09 21.70
N PRO A 3 -8.89 -32.65 21.22
CA PRO A 3 -8.98 -31.97 19.93
C PRO A 3 -8.21 -30.64 20.02
N GLN A 4 -7.27 -30.42 19.09
CA GLN A 4 -6.57 -29.15 19.02
C GLN A 4 -7.57 -28.01 18.75
N PRO A 5 -7.43 -26.84 19.40
CA PRO A 5 -8.35 -25.73 19.18
C PRO A 5 -8.24 -25.25 17.74
N ARG A 6 -9.40 -25.20 17.05
CA ARG A 6 -9.57 -24.76 15.65
C ARG A 6 -9.36 -23.26 15.42
N PHE A 7 -8.81 -22.53 16.38
CA PHE A 7 -8.53 -21.10 16.28
C PHE A 7 -7.16 -20.81 16.90
N PRO A 8 -6.30 -19.98 16.26
CA PRO A 8 -5.12 -19.50 16.95
C PRO A 8 -5.60 -18.74 18.20
N ALA A 9 -5.06 -19.14 19.36
CA ALA A 9 -5.35 -18.49 20.63
C ALA A 9 -5.15 -16.97 20.50
N ARG A 10 -5.97 -16.18 21.20
CA ARG A 10 -5.75 -14.73 21.33
C ARG A 10 -4.31 -14.52 21.80
N VAL A 11 -3.45 -14.07 20.90
CA VAL A 11 -2.04 -13.86 21.22
C VAL A 11 -1.99 -12.62 22.11
N LEU A 12 -1.47 -12.80 23.32
CA LEU A 12 -1.21 -11.69 24.24
C LEU A 12 0.12 -11.07 23.85
N GLY A 13 0.13 -9.77 23.57
CA GLY A 13 1.33 -9.07 23.15
C GLY A 13 1.04 -7.72 22.49
N ALA A 14 2.10 -7.02 22.13
CA ALA A 14 2.01 -5.85 21.27
C ALA A 14 1.93 -6.30 19.81
N HIS A 15 0.89 -5.85 19.11
CA HIS A 15 0.66 -6.12 17.69
C HIS A 15 0.63 -4.82 16.91
N THR A 16 1.04 -4.87 15.65
CA THR A 16 0.99 -3.72 14.74
C THR A 16 -0.02 -3.97 13.64
N ARG A 17 -0.91 -3.01 13.42
CA ARG A 17 -1.82 -2.98 12.27
C ARG A 17 -1.46 -1.82 11.36
N GLN A 18 -1.21 -2.09 10.09
CA GLN A 18 -0.91 -1.10 9.07
C GLN A 18 -2.03 -1.10 8.02
N ARG A 19 -2.35 0.07 7.47
CA ARG A 19 -3.35 0.23 6.41
C ARG A 19 -2.79 1.12 5.32
N ILE A 20 -2.84 0.64 4.07
CA ILE A 20 -2.52 1.41 2.87
C ILE A 20 -3.81 1.53 2.06
N TYR A 21 -4.22 2.74 1.73
CA TYR A 21 -5.41 2.98 0.91
C TYR A 21 -5.30 4.29 0.15
N GLY A 22 -5.94 4.35 -1.01
CA GLY A 22 -5.90 5.53 -1.86
C GLY A 22 -6.26 5.21 -3.31
N CYS A 23 -5.98 6.16 -4.19
CA CYS A 23 -6.21 6.02 -5.62
C CYS A 23 -5.04 6.61 -6.40
N GLY A 24 -4.84 6.12 -7.62
CA GLY A 24 -3.89 6.64 -8.59
C GLY A 24 -4.58 7.05 -9.89
N LEU A 25 -4.01 8.04 -10.56
CA LEU A 25 -4.33 8.38 -11.94
C LEU A 25 -3.29 7.71 -12.84
N LEU A 26 -3.75 6.96 -13.84
CA LEU A 26 -2.90 6.26 -14.80
C LEU A 26 -2.65 7.13 -16.05
N GLU A 27 -1.59 6.82 -16.79
CA GLU A 27 -1.20 7.59 -17.99
C GLU A 27 -2.25 7.53 -19.11
N ASP A 28 -2.98 6.43 -19.21
CA ASP A 28 -4.10 6.22 -20.15
C ASP A 28 -5.39 6.96 -19.74
N GLY A 29 -5.34 7.76 -18.67
CA GLY A 29 -6.49 8.45 -18.11
C GLY A 29 -7.35 7.59 -17.18
N GLY A 30 -7.01 6.31 -17.04
CA GLY A 30 -7.62 5.38 -16.10
C GLY A 30 -7.38 5.77 -14.64
N THR A 31 -8.11 5.10 -13.76
CA THR A 31 -7.97 5.30 -12.30
C THR A 31 -7.86 3.95 -11.61
N ARG A 32 -7.05 3.88 -10.56
CA ARG A 32 -6.87 2.65 -9.77
C ARG A 32 -7.06 2.95 -8.30
N GLY A 33 -8.05 2.32 -7.67
CA GLY A 33 -8.17 2.28 -6.22
C GLY A 33 -7.28 1.21 -5.61
N PHE A 34 -6.90 1.37 -4.35
CA PHE A 34 -6.23 0.32 -3.57
C PHE A 34 -6.63 0.41 -2.10
N TYR A 35 -6.73 -0.74 -1.45
CA TYR A 35 -6.94 -0.86 -0.01
C TYR A 35 -6.33 -2.17 0.47
N GLN A 36 -5.39 -2.06 1.42
CA GLN A 36 -4.66 -3.18 1.99
C GLN A 36 -4.49 -2.99 3.50
N ILE A 37 -4.55 -4.08 4.25
CA ILE A 37 -4.21 -4.13 5.67
C ILE A 37 -3.10 -5.15 5.84
N ALA A 38 -2.12 -4.85 6.69
CA ALA A 38 -1.10 -5.77 7.16
C ALA A 38 -1.11 -5.85 8.69
N TYR A 39 -0.85 -7.03 9.22
CA TYR A 39 -0.64 -7.28 10.65
C TYR A 39 0.75 -7.83 10.90
N ASP A 40 1.48 -7.26 11.86
CA ASP A 40 2.83 -7.69 12.23
C ASP A 40 3.78 -7.85 11.02
N ARG A 41 3.66 -6.89 10.07
CA ARG A 41 4.40 -6.82 8.79
C ARG A 41 4.06 -7.92 7.78
N LYS A 42 2.97 -8.65 7.98
CA LYS A 42 2.45 -9.64 7.03
C LYS A 42 1.16 -9.13 6.43
N ASP A 43 1.02 -9.29 5.13
CA ASP A 43 -0.21 -8.95 4.43
C ASP A 43 -1.36 -9.74 5.02
N PHE A 44 -2.49 -9.04 5.18
CA PHE A 44 -3.63 -9.56 5.89
C PHE A 44 -4.86 -9.61 5.00
N ILE A 45 -5.25 -8.46 4.45
CA ILE A 45 -6.38 -8.35 3.53
C ILE A 45 -6.07 -7.33 2.44
N GLU A 46 -6.52 -7.62 1.23
CA GLU A 46 -6.43 -6.75 0.07
C GLU A 46 -7.79 -6.68 -0.63
N LEU A 47 -8.18 -5.48 -1.05
CA LEU A 47 -9.36 -5.26 -1.88
C LEU A 47 -9.01 -5.43 -3.36
N ASP A 48 -9.69 -6.36 -4.02
CA ASP A 48 -9.75 -6.42 -5.47
C ASP A 48 -10.83 -5.44 -5.96
N MET A 49 -10.39 -4.39 -6.67
CA MET A 49 -11.27 -3.35 -7.19
C MET A 49 -12.11 -3.81 -8.39
N GLU A 50 -11.68 -4.85 -9.12
CA GLU A 50 -12.40 -5.38 -10.28
C GLU A 50 -13.56 -6.25 -9.83
N THR A 51 -13.28 -7.21 -8.94
CA THR A 51 -14.29 -8.17 -8.46
C THR A 51 -15.06 -7.67 -7.24
N MET A 52 -14.60 -6.58 -6.60
CA MET A 52 -15.13 -6.07 -5.34
C MET A 52 -15.08 -7.08 -4.20
N THR A 53 -14.07 -7.93 -4.21
CA THR A 53 -13.87 -8.96 -3.19
C THR A 53 -12.61 -8.70 -2.38
N PHE A 54 -12.58 -9.25 -1.18
CA PHE A 54 -11.40 -9.18 -0.34
C PHE A 54 -10.61 -10.49 -0.45
N THR A 55 -9.33 -10.38 -0.74
CA THR A 55 -8.38 -11.48 -0.65
C THR A 55 -7.74 -11.42 0.73
N ALA A 56 -7.85 -12.51 1.50
CA ALA A 56 -7.22 -12.64 2.80
C ALA A 56 -6.18 -13.76 2.75
N VAL A 57 -5.11 -13.63 3.51
CA VAL A 57 -4.11 -14.70 3.65
C VAL A 57 -4.70 -15.84 4.50
N ASP A 58 -4.51 -17.08 4.05
CA ASP A 58 -5.22 -18.34 4.42
C ASP A 58 -5.61 -18.56 5.90
N MET A 59 -4.91 -17.97 6.86
CA MET A 59 -5.11 -18.23 8.29
C MET A 59 -6.35 -17.55 8.91
N GLU A 60 -6.99 -16.60 8.23
CA GLU A 60 -7.99 -15.73 8.89
C GLU A 60 -9.28 -15.52 8.06
N THR A 61 -9.84 -16.62 7.54
CA THR A 61 -11.11 -16.66 6.80
C THR A 61 -12.26 -15.96 7.51
N LYS A 62 -12.27 -15.94 8.86
CA LYS A 62 -13.32 -15.28 9.66
C LYS A 62 -13.28 -13.75 9.56
N ALA A 63 -12.10 -13.16 9.43
CA ALA A 63 -11.97 -11.72 9.23
C ALA A 63 -12.50 -11.34 7.85
N LYS A 64 -12.14 -12.12 6.82
CA LYS A 64 -12.71 -11.97 5.47
C LYS A 64 -14.23 -12.02 5.48
N THR A 65 -14.83 -13.04 6.11
CA THR A 65 -16.29 -13.16 6.20
C THR A 65 -16.93 -11.93 6.87
N MET A 66 -16.36 -11.43 7.97
CA MET A 66 -16.85 -10.22 8.63
C MET A 66 -16.81 -8.98 7.73
N TRP A 67 -15.77 -8.83 6.91
CA TRP A 67 -15.66 -7.73 5.94
C TRP A 67 -16.62 -7.90 4.75
N GLU A 68 -16.84 -9.13 4.29
CA GLU A 68 -17.75 -9.44 3.17
C GLU A 68 -19.24 -9.38 3.58
N GLU A 69 -19.56 -9.66 4.84
CA GLU A 69 -20.89 -9.50 5.42
C GLU A 69 -21.30 -8.02 5.49
N ASN A 70 -20.34 -7.10 5.69
CA ASN A 70 -20.61 -5.67 5.69
C ASN A 70 -20.56 -5.04 4.29
N ARG A 71 -21.47 -5.49 3.41
CA ARG A 71 -21.56 -5.01 2.02
C ARG A 71 -21.73 -3.49 1.90
N ALA A 72 -22.40 -2.85 2.85
CA ALA A 72 -22.61 -1.40 2.83
C ALA A 72 -21.29 -0.64 2.99
N GLU A 73 -20.42 -1.08 3.89
CA GLU A 73 -19.10 -0.50 4.11
C GLU A 73 -18.17 -0.74 2.91
N ALA A 74 -18.18 -1.95 2.35
CA ALA A 74 -17.41 -2.26 1.14
C ALA A 74 -17.84 -1.38 -0.07
N GLN A 75 -19.14 -1.15 -0.24
CA GLN A 75 -19.66 -0.26 -1.28
C GLN A 75 -19.32 1.22 -1.01
N GLN A 76 -19.32 1.67 0.24
CA GLN A 76 -18.91 3.02 0.57
C GLN A 76 -17.43 3.23 0.30
N LEU A 77 -16.59 2.26 0.69
CA LEU A 77 -15.16 2.25 0.39
C LEU A 77 -14.93 2.28 -1.12
N LYS A 78 -15.68 1.49 -1.89
CA LYS A 78 -15.67 1.53 -3.36
C LYS A 78 -15.90 2.94 -3.91
N ARG A 79 -17.04 3.54 -3.54
CA ARG A 79 -17.42 4.89 -4.01
C ARG A 79 -16.37 5.93 -3.65
N TYR A 80 -15.78 5.80 -2.47
CA TYR A 80 -14.69 6.67 -2.05
C TYR A 80 -13.45 6.50 -2.93
N LEU A 81 -13.00 5.27 -3.17
CA LEU A 81 -11.77 4.99 -3.94
C LEU A 81 -11.92 5.32 -5.44
N GLU A 82 -13.10 5.07 -6.03
CA GLU A 82 -13.36 5.33 -7.45
C GLU A 82 -13.62 6.81 -7.74
N ASN A 83 -14.38 7.50 -6.88
CA ASN A 83 -14.88 8.84 -7.17
C ASN A 83 -14.25 9.89 -6.27
N THR A 84 -14.52 9.84 -4.95
CA THR A 84 -14.12 10.91 -4.03
C THR A 84 -12.60 11.11 -4.02
N CYS A 85 -11.85 10.00 -3.98
CA CYS A 85 -10.40 10.02 -4.00
C CYS A 85 -9.87 10.57 -5.32
N THR A 86 -10.38 10.10 -6.45
CA THR A 86 -9.86 10.48 -7.78
C THR A 86 -10.17 11.94 -8.10
N GLU A 87 -11.36 12.42 -7.76
CA GLU A 87 -11.75 13.83 -7.88
C GLU A 87 -10.86 14.73 -7.02
N ALA A 88 -10.62 14.34 -5.76
CA ALA A 88 -9.73 15.07 -4.86
C ALA A 88 -8.29 15.08 -5.40
N LEU A 89 -7.79 13.93 -5.87
CA LEU A 89 -6.46 13.79 -6.43
C LEU A 89 -6.26 14.69 -7.65
N ARG A 90 -7.23 14.74 -8.57
CA ARG A 90 -7.19 15.67 -9.73
C ARG A 90 -7.09 17.13 -9.29
N LYS A 91 -7.85 17.53 -8.27
CA LYS A 91 -7.78 18.90 -7.70
C LYS A 91 -6.41 19.18 -7.08
N TYR A 92 -5.89 18.29 -6.24
CA TYR A 92 -4.61 18.50 -5.57
C TYR A 92 -3.42 18.51 -6.54
N VAL A 93 -3.44 17.65 -7.56
CA VAL A 93 -2.45 17.70 -8.65
C VAL A 93 -2.54 19.05 -9.38
N SER A 94 -3.74 19.55 -9.65
CA SER A 94 -3.91 20.87 -10.26
C SER A 94 -3.38 22.00 -9.37
N TYR A 95 -3.62 21.96 -8.06
CA TYR A 95 -3.15 22.99 -7.13
C TYR A 95 -1.63 22.98 -6.96
N GLY A 96 -1.05 21.78 -6.89
CA GLY A 96 0.39 21.58 -6.69
C GLY A 96 1.21 21.53 -7.97
N ARG A 97 0.60 21.69 -9.16
CA ARG A 97 1.22 21.39 -10.46
C ARG A 97 2.62 21.97 -10.60
N ALA A 98 2.78 23.26 -10.31
CA ALA A 98 4.07 23.94 -10.46
C ALA A 98 5.20 23.32 -9.61
N VAL A 99 4.87 22.77 -8.44
CA VAL A 99 5.82 22.11 -7.53
C VAL A 99 5.99 20.64 -7.89
N LEU A 100 4.89 19.94 -8.18
CA LEU A 100 4.89 18.51 -8.50
C LEU A 100 5.61 18.21 -9.84
N GLU A 101 5.52 19.11 -10.81
CA GLU A 101 6.17 18.98 -12.12
C GLU A 101 7.59 19.60 -12.13
N ARG A 102 8.03 20.23 -11.03
CA ARG A 102 9.36 20.82 -10.93
C ARG A 102 10.42 19.72 -10.99
N LYS A 103 11.41 19.90 -11.86
CA LYS A 103 12.57 19.02 -11.99
C LYS A 103 13.82 19.79 -11.60
N GLU A 104 14.57 19.27 -10.64
CA GLU A 104 15.88 19.80 -10.26
C GLU A 104 16.95 18.79 -10.68
N PRO A 105 17.97 19.23 -11.45
CA PRO A 105 19.06 18.34 -11.81
C PRO A 105 19.88 18.02 -10.56
N PRO A 106 20.26 16.75 -10.34
CA PRO A 106 21.09 16.41 -9.20
C PRO A 106 22.51 16.93 -9.41
N THR A 107 23.17 17.31 -8.32
CA THR A 107 24.62 17.54 -8.32
C THR A 107 25.33 16.19 -8.19
N VAL A 108 26.10 15.81 -9.20
CA VAL A 108 26.81 14.52 -9.21
C VAL A 108 28.25 14.69 -8.73
N ARG A 109 28.70 13.80 -7.84
CA ARG A 109 30.10 13.70 -7.42
C ARG A 109 30.60 12.26 -7.55
N VAL A 110 31.77 12.12 -8.16
CA VAL A 110 32.50 10.85 -8.24
C VAL A 110 33.72 10.93 -7.34
N SER A 111 33.94 9.92 -6.52
CA SER A 111 35.09 9.80 -5.62
C SER A 111 35.70 8.41 -5.72
N GLY A 112 37.02 8.31 -5.65
CA GLY A 112 37.75 7.05 -5.55
C GLY A 112 38.34 6.86 -4.16
N LYS A 113 38.29 5.62 -3.64
CA LYS A 113 39.04 5.22 -2.46
C LYS A 113 39.82 3.95 -2.78
N GLU A 114 41.14 4.01 -2.60
CA GLU A 114 42.02 2.87 -2.76
C GLU A 114 42.28 2.23 -1.39
N ALA A 115 42.12 0.91 -1.30
CA ALA A 115 42.42 0.11 -0.12
C ALA A 115 42.74 -1.32 -0.57
N ASP A 116 43.74 -1.96 0.06
CA ASP A 116 44.16 -3.34 -0.23
C ASP A 116 44.42 -3.62 -1.73
N GLY A 117 44.93 -2.61 -2.46
CA GLY A 117 45.20 -2.71 -3.90
C GLY A 117 43.97 -2.66 -4.80
N ILE A 118 42.79 -2.34 -4.26
CA ILE A 118 41.53 -2.19 -5.00
C ILE A 118 41.09 -0.72 -4.95
N LEU A 119 40.89 -0.13 -6.13
CA LEU A 119 40.25 1.19 -6.27
C LEU A 119 38.73 1.03 -6.31
N THR A 120 38.04 1.49 -5.26
CA THR A 120 36.58 1.59 -5.22
C THR A 120 36.14 2.96 -5.70
N LEU A 121 35.37 3.01 -6.78
CA LEU A 121 34.73 4.23 -7.27
C LEU A 121 33.31 4.34 -6.69
N SER A 122 32.91 5.53 -6.26
CA SER A 122 31.57 5.85 -5.77
C SER A 122 31.01 7.03 -6.55
N CYS A 123 29.80 6.87 -7.10
CA CYS A 123 29.03 7.93 -7.73
C CYS A 123 27.85 8.30 -6.81
N ARG A 124 27.72 9.58 -6.46
CA ARG A 124 26.65 10.11 -5.61
C ARG A 124 25.94 11.24 -6.31
N ALA A 125 24.62 11.18 -6.35
CA ALA A 125 23.73 12.24 -6.81
C ALA A 125 23.07 12.90 -5.60
N TYR A 126 23.20 14.23 -5.50
CA TYR A 126 22.63 15.06 -4.44
C TYR A 126 21.54 15.97 -4.98
#